data_AF-A0A3D1KZB5-F1
#
_entry.id   AF-A0A3D1KZB5-F1
#
_cell.length_a   1.000
_cell.length_b   1.000
_cell.length_c   1.000
_cell.angle_alpha   90.00
_cell.angle_beta   90.00
_cell.angle_gamma   90.00
#
_symmetry.space_group_name_H-M   'P 1'
#
loop_
_entity.id
_entity.type
_entity.pdbx_description
1 polymer ?
#
loop_
_entity_poly.entity_id
_entity_poly.type
_entity_poly.pdbx_seq_one_letter_code
_entity_poly.pdbx_strand_id
1 'polypeptide(L)'
;MSIWEHNISSPVDINVHATLEILDNGVLGYGKPAFFCRNFKSAPMSDVFYPISLIEKLMGQEFNGSDEADITCSFNQTKPWYFGTNGKTPVTQYDFVTAALHEIGHGLGISGCLMNDDGNAQYSNPSNSPSIYDYYLFNAYQQRITDLFLFPGSSEELNIQLTCNALVFNYSGNDNTLLDASIYAPKIWINGVSIYHIKKTNFTVGAPNELMNAYAYKGEATHDPGSKTLQIINGIGWNTETAESITTGTGDITPANEEVSIYPNPFSDYIIFEWENTGNQSTVDITITDLTGKTVYQETMSDIQFNPKLKINLSIIKSGIYLASLTDMNHKKVTKRIIKK
;
A
#
# COMPACT_ATOMS: atom_id res chain seq x y z
N MET A 1 -16.59 -21.62 -6.67
CA MET A 1 -17.30 -20.33 -6.60
C MET A 1 -16.23 -19.29 -6.40
N SER A 2 -15.99 -18.49 -7.44
CA SER A 2 -14.84 -17.61 -7.60
C SER A 2 -15.33 -16.17 -7.57
N ILE A 3 -15.65 -15.66 -6.37
CA ILE A 3 -16.28 -14.34 -6.22
C ILE A 3 -15.26 -13.24 -6.47
N TRP A 4 -14.17 -13.20 -5.69
CA TRP A 4 -13.15 -12.17 -5.86
C TRP A 4 -12.49 -12.25 -7.24
N GLU A 5 -12.13 -13.44 -7.71
CA GLU A 5 -11.58 -13.66 -9.07
C GLU A 5 -12.48 -13.15 -10.20
N HIS A 6 -13.80 -13.03 -10.00
CA HIS A 6 -14.70 -12.44 -11.01
C HIS A 6 -14.74 -10.90 -10.95
N ASN A 7 -14.36 -10.32 -9.82
CA ASN A 7 -14.52 -8.90 -9.51
C ASN A 7 -13.21 -8.10 -9.53
N ILE A 8 -12.06 -8.78 -9.44
CA ILE A 8 -10.72 -8.19 -9.56
C ILE A 8 -9.91 -8.92 -10.62
N SER A 9 -8.89 -8.26 -11.18
CA SER A 9 -7.97 -8.84 -12.14
C SER A 9 -6.53 -8.59 -11.70
N SER A 10 -5.72 -9.64 -11.73
CA SER A 10 -4.29 -9.61 -11.45
C SER A 10 -3.57 -10.45 -12.50
N PRO A 11 -2.41 -9.99 -13.02
CA PRO A 11 -1.55 -10.79 -13.90
C PRO A 11 -0.74 -11.85 -13.16
N VAL A 12 -0.76 -11.82 -11.82
CA VAL A 12 -0.07 -12.76 -10.91
C VAL A 12 -1.07 -13.32 -9.91
N ASP A 13 -0.75 -14.49 -9.35
CA ASP A 13 -1.61 -15.16 -8.39
C ASP A 13 -1.69 -14.34 -7.08
N ILE A 14 -2.78 -14.51 -6.33
CA ILE A 14 -2.92 -13.91 -4.99
C ILE A 14 -2.97 -15.05 -3.98
N ASN A 15 -1.90 -15.19 -3.21
CA ASN A 15 -1.72 -16.22 -2.21
C ASN A 15 -2.42 -15.86 -0.90
N VAL A 16 -3.47 -16.61 -0.56
CA VAL A 16 -4.24 -16.43 0.68
C VAL A 16 -3.93 -17.56 1.66
N HIS A 17 -3.30 -17.21 2.79
CA HIS A 17 -3.07 -18.15 3.89
C HIS A 17 -4.16 -17.99 4.96
N ALA A 18 -4.95 -19.06 5.14
CA ALA A 18 -6.04 -19.09 6.10
C ALA A 18 -5.78 -20.09 7.23
N THR A 19 -6.06 -19.70 8.48
CA THR A 19 -5.95 -20.56 9.65
C THR A 19 -7.25 -20.57 10.47
N LEU A 20 -7.48 -21.67 11.18
CA LEU A 20 -8.51 -21.77 12.22
C LEU A 20 -7.82 -21.75 13.58
N GLU A 21 -8.23 -20.83 14.45
CA GLU A 21 -7.61 -20.66 15.77
C GLU A 21 -8.59 -20.14 16.82
N ILE A 22 -8.19 -20.16 18.09
CA ILE A 22 -9.02 -19.62 19.18
C ILE A 22 -8.82 -18.11 19.21
N LEU A 23 -9.88 -17.36 18.88
CA LEU A 23 -9.90 -15.89 18.96
C LEU A 23 -10.83 -15.40 20.07
N ASP A 24 -10.68 -14.14 20.44
CA ASP A 24 -11.48 -13.47 21.46
C ASP A 24 -12.98 -13.57 21.23
N ASN A 25 -13.73 -13.53 22.33
CA ASN A 25 -15.18 -13.64 22.28
C ASN A 25 -15.79 -12.40 21.60
N GLY A 26 -16.28 -12.59 20.38
CA GLY A 26 -16.92 -11.54 19.58
C GLY A 26 -16.25 -11.37 18.22
N VAL A 27 -15.03 -11.90 18.07
CA VAL A 27 -14.28 -11.91 16.82
C VAL A 27 -14.66 -13.16 16.02
N LEU A 28 -15.05 -12.96 14.76
CA LEU A 28 -15.33 -14.02 13.79
C LEU A 28 -14.07 -14.40 13.02
N GLY A 29 -13.31 -13.41 12.60
CA GLY A 29 -11.99 -13.56 12.02
C GLY A 29 -11.27 -12.23 11.99
N TYR A 30 -10.06 -12.26 11.46
CA TYR A 30 -9.35 -11.07 11.00
C TYR A 30 -8.55 -11.42 9.74
N GLY A 31 -8.65 -10.56 8.75
CA GLY A 31 -7.92 -10.58 7.50
C GLY A 31 -7.07 -9.33 7.39
N LYS A 32 -5.89 -9.48 6.81
CA LYS A 32 -5.01 -8.35 6.51
C LYS A 32 -4.08 -8.69 5.35
N PRO A 33 -3.55 -7.67 4.67
CA PRO A 33 -2.38 -7.85 3.82
C PRO A 33 -1.23 -8.41 4.66
N ALA A 34 -0.43 -9.31 4.09
CA ALA A 34 0.73 -9.86 4.79
C ALA A 34 1.73 -8.76 5.17
N PHE A 35 1.91 -7.77 4.28
CA PHE A 35 2.53 -6.49 4.62
C PHE A 35 2.03 -5.37 3.71
N PHE A 36 2.43 -4.15 4.09
CA PHE A 36 2.27 -2.94 3.30
C PHE A 36 3.64 -2.41 2.87
N CYS A 37 3.73 -1.90 1.64
CA CYS A 37 4.92 -1.17 1.18
C CYS A 37 4.50 0.10 0.43
N ARG A 38 5.39 1.10 0.42
CA ARG A 38 5.21 2.39 -0.26
C ARG A 38 6.44 2.67 -1.12
N ASN A 39 6.28 3.54 -2.11
CA ASN A 39 7.38 3.99 -2.98
C ASN A 39 8.06 2.84 -3.74
N PHE A 40 7.28 1.86 -4.20
CA PHE A 40 7.71 0.79 -5.10
C PHE A 40 7.64 1.24 -6.57
N LYS A 41 8.28 0.49 -7.47
CA LYS A 41 8.21 0.73 -8.91
C LYS A 41 6.75 0.68 -9.38
N SER A 42 6.30 1.68 -10.12
CA SER A 42 4.90 1.80 -10.58
C SER A 42 3.88 2.17 -9.49
N ALA A 43 4.32 2.58 -8.29
CA ALA A 43 3.42 3.13 -7.28
C ALA A 43 2.66 4.36 -7.85
N PRO A 44 1.32 4.36 -7.88
CA PRO A 44 0.54 5.48 -8.42
C PRO A 44 0.72 6.79 -7.67
N MET A 45 1.01 6.70 -6.37
CA MET A 45 1.23 7.84 -5.49
C MET A 45 2.46 7.61 -4.61
N SER A 46 3.29 8.65 -4.49
CA SER A 46 4.39 8.71 -3.55
C SER A 46 3.90 8.85 -2.12
N ASP A 47 4.66 8.30 -1.18
CA ASP A 47 4.42 8.35 0.27
C ASP A 47 3.06 7.79 0.71
N VAL A 48 2.55 6.80 -0.03
CA VAL A 48 1.31 6.06 0.27
C VAL A 48 1.60 4.56 0.32
N PHE A 49 1.10 3.88 1.35
CA PHE A 49 1.24 2.43 1.52
C PHE A 49 0.17 1.66 0.74
N TYR A 50 0.60 0.58 0.08
CA TYR A 50 -0.25 -0.34 -0.67
C TYR A 50 -0.11 -1.75 -0.09
N PRO A 51 -1.20 -2.55 -0.06
CA PRO A 51 -1.11 -3.95 0.32
C PRO A 51 -0.33 -4.73 -0.73
N ILE A 52 0.45 -5.72 -0.32
CA ILE A 52 1.32 -6.48 -1.23
C ILE A 52 0.58 -7.06 -2.47
N SER A 53 -0.61 -7.63 -2.27
CA SER A 53 -1.44 -8.15 -3.37
C SER A 53 -1.72 -7.10 -4.46
N LEU A 54 -1.90 -5.84 -4.08
CA LEU A 54 -2.09 -4.74 -5.02
C LEU A 54 -0.76 -4.28 -5.62
N ILE A 55 0.34 -4.33 -4.87
CA ILE A 55 1.69 -4.01 -5.36
C ILE A 55 2.05 -4.93 -6.52
N GLU A 56 1.89 -6.24 -6.33
CA GLU A 56 2.23 -7.26 -7.30
C GLU A 56 1.35 -7.16 -8.54
N LYS A 57 0.06 -6.91 -8.33
CA LYS A 57 -0.87 -6.59 -9.41
C LYS A 57 -0.44 -5.36 -10.21
N LEU A 58 -0.01 -4.28 -9.56
CA LEU A 58 0.43 -3.05 -10.23
C LEU A 58 1.79 -3.22 -10.95
N MET A 59 2.66 -4.05 -10.38
CA MET A 59 3.98 -4.34 -10.93
C MET A 59 3.96 -5.38 -12.05
N GLY A 60 2.94 -6.23 -12.10
CA GLY A 60 2.86 -7.33 -13.06
C GLY A 60 3.71 -8.55 -12.71
N GLN A 61 4.23 -8.62 -11.49
CA GLN A 61 5.15 -9.66 -11.03
C GLN A 61 5.06 -9.82 -9.50
N GLU A 62 5.42 -11.01 -9.03
CA GLU A 62 5.62 -11.30 -7.61
C GLU A 62 6.61 -10.32 -6.97
N PHE A 63 6.31 -9.89 -5.74
CA PHE A 63 7.14 -9.02 -4.92
C PHE A 63 7.73 -9.79 -3.74
N ASN A 64 6.95 -10.68 -3.15
CA ASN A 64 7.40 -11.67 -2.17
C ASN A 64 7.78 -13.00 -2.85
N GLY A 65 8.09 -14.04 -2.06
CA GLY A 65 8.28 -15.38 -2.60
C GLY A 65 6.95 -15.97 -3.11
N SER A 66 6.99 -16.76 -4.19
CA SER A 66 5.78 -17.30 -4.84
C SER A 66 4.88 -18.20 -3.96
N ASP A 67 5.39 -18.67 -2.82
CA ASP A 67 4.65 -19.46 -1.82
C ASP A 67 4.38 -18.66 -0.53
N GLU A 68 4.77 -17.38 -0.49
CA GLU A 68 4.50 -16.49 0.64
C GLU A 68 3.09 -15.90 0.53
N ALA A 69 2.50 -15.58 1.68
CA ALA A 69 1.15 -15.04 1.69
C ALA A 69 1.14 -13.58 1.21
N ASP A 70 0.13 -13.22 0.44
CA ASP A 70 -0.22 -11.83 0.16
C ASP A 70 -1.31 -11.37 1.11
N ILE A 71 -2.19 -12.30 1.48
CA ILE A 71 -3.27 -12.12 2.43
C ILE A 71 -3.19 -13.19 3.49
N THR A 72 -3.25 -12.77 4.75
CA THR A 72 -3.38 -13.69 5.89
C THR A 72 -4.75 -13.53 6.51
N CYS A 73 -5.44 -14.64 6.75
CA CYS A 73 -6.74 -14.68 7.42
C CYS A 73 -6.72 -15.67 8.57
N SER A 74 -7.27 -15.27 9.71
CA SER A 74 -7.53 -16.15 10.84
C SER A 74 -9.01 -16.20 11.14
N PHE A 75 -9.57 -17.37 11.35
CA PHE A 75 -10.98 -17.57 11.68
C PHE A 75 -11.14 -18.23 13.04
N ASN A 76 -12.13 -17.76 13.81
CA ASN A 76 -12.35 -18.24 15.16
C ASN A 76 -12.95 -19.65 15.16
N GLN A 77 -12.17 -20.65 15.54
CA GLN A 77 -12.59 -22.06 15.55
C GLN A 77 -13.73 -22.38 16.53
N THR A 78 -14.02 -21.48 17.47
CA THR A 78 -15.06 -21.66 18.50
C THR A 78 -16.45 -21.20 18.04
N LYS A 79 -16.56 -20.54 16.88
CA LYS A 79 -17.83 -20.01 16.38
C LYS A 79 -18.65 -21.10 15.69
N PRO A 80 -20.00 -21.02 15.76
CA PRO A 80 -20.87 -21.98 15.11
C PRO A 80 -20.91 -21.69 13.59
N TRP A 81 -19.96 -22.24 12.84
CA TRP A 81 -19.85 -22.01 11.40
C TRP A 81 -20.82 -22.85 10.57
N TYR A 82 -21.36 -22.23 9.52
CA TYR A 82 -21.97 -22.89 8.37
C TYR A 82 -20.96 -22.88 7.22
N PHE A 83 -20.48 -24.06 6.84
CA PHE A 83 -19.49 -24.22 5.75
C PHE A 83 -20.14 -24.46 4.38
N GLY A 84 -21.47 -24.50 4.28
CA GLY A 84 -22.15 -24.62 3.00
C GLY A 84 -22.01 -23.36 2.16
N THR A 85 -21.83 -23.50 0.85
CA THR A 85 -21.60 -22.37 -0.07
C THR A 85 -22.86 -21.92 -0.81
N ASN A 86 -24.05 -22.29 -0.31
CA ASN A 86 -25.32 -22.12 -1.01
C ASN A 86 -26.17 -20.94 -0.47
N GLY A 87 -25.64 -20.19 0.50
CA GLY A 87 -26.31 -19.08 1.16
C GLY A 87 -27.49 -19.46 2.07
N LYS A 88 -27.68 -20.76 2.39
CA LYS A 88 -28.77 -21.26 3.24
C LYS A 88 -28.34 -21.42 4.70
N THR A 89 -27.71 -20.39 5.23
CA THR A 89 -27.14 -20.37 6.59
C THR A 89 -28.25 -20.52 7.64
N PRO A 90 -28.16 -21.52 8.53
CA PRO A 90 -29.11 -21.64 9.64
C PRO A 90 -29.04 -20.43 10.58
N VAL A 91 -30.17 -20.04 11.15
CA VAL A 91 -30.27 -18.92 12.12
C VAL A 91 -29.41 -19.08 13.38
N THR A 92 -28.86 -20.27 13.62
CA THR A 92 -27.97 -20.59 14.75
C THR A 92 -26.49 -20.49 14.40
N GLN A 93 -26.13 -20.29 13.13
CA GLN A 93 -24.76 -20.33 12.61
C GLN A 93 -24.37 -19.06 11.86
N TYR A 94 -23.07 -18.80 11.78
CA TYR A 94 -22.48 -17.77 10.91
C TYR A 94 -22.06 -18.39 9.58
N ASP A 95 -22.28 -17.70 8.46
CA ASP A 95 -21.85 -18.15 7.15
C ASP A 95 -20.33 -17.99 6.99
N PHE A 96 -19.61 -19.10 6.80
CA PHE A 96 -18.14 -19.08 6.70
C PHE A 96 -17.67 -18.43 5.39
N VAL A 97 -18.39 -18.61 4.28
CA VAL A 97 -18.05 -17.99 3.00
C VAL A 97 -18.10 -16.46 3.11
N THR A 98 -19.13 -15.91 3.75
CA THR A 98 -19.28 -14.47 4.02
C THR A 98 -18.11 -13.96 4.85
N ALA A 99 -17.77 -14.64 5.93
CA ALA A 99 -16.62 -14.26 6.76
C ALA A 99 -15.31 -14.31 5.95
N ALA A 100 -15.07 -15.37 5.19
CA ALA A 100 -13.86 -15.49 4.38
C ALA A 100 -13.75 -14.40 3.31
N LEU A 101 -14.84 -14.11 2.59
CA LEU A 101 -14.88 -13.03 1.60
C LEU A 101 -14.60 -11.67 2.23
N HIS A 102 -15.15 -11.42 3.42
CA HIS A 102 -14.95 -10.20 4.20
C HIS A 102 -13.47 -10.03 4.58
N GLU A 103 -12.86 -11.05 5.18
CA GLU A 103 -11.44 -10.99 5.56
C GLU A 103 -10.51 -10.86 4.35
N ILE A 104 -10.85 -11.48 3.20
CA ILE A 104 -10.12 -11.26 1.94
C ILE A 104 -10.28 -9.81 1.47
N GLY A 105 -11.46 -9.18 1.64
CA GLY A 105 -11.66 -7.75 1.33
C GLY A 105 -10.71 -6.83 2.09
N HIS A 106 -10.42 -7.12 3.36
CA HIS A 106 -9.37 -6.44 4.11
C HIS A 106 -7.97 -6.70 3.52
N GLY A 107 -7.67 -7.95 3.18
CA GLY A 107 -6.42 -8.35 2.52
C GLY A 107 -6.17 -7.69 1.16
N LEU A 108 -7.24 -7.40 0.41
CA LEU A 108 -7.17 -6.67 -0.86
C LEU A 108 -6.97 -5.16 -0.69
N GLY A 109 -7.04 -4.63 0.53
CA GLY A 109 -6.68 -3.24 0.81
C GLY A 109 -7.78 -2.38 1.41
N ILE A 110 -8.90 -2.93 1.87
CA ILE A 110 -9.82 -2.23 2.78
C ILE A 110 -9.21 -2.30 4.19
N SER A 111 -8.03 -1.70 4.33
CA SER A 111 -7.16 -1.78 5.50
C SER A 111 -6.15 -0.64 5.40
N GLY A 112 -5.56 -0.23 6.52
CA GLY A 112 -4.69 0.94 6.50
C GLY A 112 -3.85 1.14 7.74
N CYS A 113 -3.38 2.38 7.87
CA CYS A 113 -2.36 2.78 8.81
C CYS A 113 -2.87 3.68 9.93
N LEU A 114 -4.14 4.06 9.94
CA LEU A 114 -4.72 4.86 11.01
C LEU A 114 -5.16 3.98 12.19
N MET A 115 -4.78 4.40 13.40
CA MET A 115 -5.13 3.76 14.66
C MET A 115 -5.47 4.81 15.73
N ASN A 116 -6.03 4.36 16.84
CA ASN A 116 -6.35 5.23 17.96
C ASN A 116 -6.20 4.45 19.27
N ASP A 117 -5.26 4.91 20.09
CA ASP A 117 -4.97 4.34 21.40
C ASP A 117 -5.43 5.32 22.47
N ASP A 118 -6.56 5.00 23.11
CA ASP A 118 -7.17 5.76 24.21
C ASP A 118 -7.38 7.26 23.91
N GLY A 119 -7.86 7.57 22.70
CA GLY A 119 -8.14 8.93 22.25
C GLY A 119 -6.98 9.59 21.51
N ASN A 120 -5.81 8.94 21.44
CA ASN A 120 -4.67 9.41 20.65
C ASN A 120 -4.70 8.77 19.26
N ALA A 121 -5.30 9.48 18.31
CA ALA A 121 -5.31 9.04 16.91
C ALA A 121 -3.95 9.28 16.25
N GLN A 122 -3.40 8.25 15.61
CA GLN A 122 -2.05 8.27 15.05
C GLN A 122 -1.91 7.34 13.84
N TYR A 123 -0.78 7.45 13.16
CA TYR A 123 -0.36 6.49 12.16
C TYR A 123 0.39 5.34 12.82
N SER A 124 0.14 4.12 12.35
CA SER A 124 0.80 2.89 12.78
C SER A 124 2.19 2.70 12.15
N ASN A 125 2.74 3.75 11.53
CA ASN A 125 4.04 3.75 10.87
C ASN A 125 4.83 5.03 11.21
N PRO A 126 6.17 4.96 11.26
CA PRO A 126 7.01 6.09 11.68
C PRO A 126 7.02 7.25 10.68
N SER A 127 6.58 7.02 9.44
CA SER A 127 6.55 8.03 8.38
C SER A 127 5.31 8.91 8.39
N ASN A 128 4.34 8.68 9.30
CA ASN A 128 3.03 9.34 9.28
C ASN A 128 2.37 9.32 7.89
N SER A 129 2.56 8.22 7.16
CA SER A 129 2.06 8.07 5.80
C SER A 129 0.79 7.24 5.77
N PRO A 130 -0.21 7.64 4.97
CA PRO A 130 -1.45 6.89 4.85
C PRO A 130 -1.27 5.63 4.01
N SER A 131 -2.16 4.66 4.18
CA SER A 131 -2.41 3.68 3.11
C SER A 131 -3.19 4.31 1.96
N ILE A 132 -3.25 3.61 0.83
CA ILE A 132 -4.06 4.01 -0.32
C ILE A 132 -5.54 4.14 0.03
N TYR A 133 -6.04 3.29 0.93
CA TYR A 133 -7.39 3.40 1.47
C TYR A 133 -7.56 4.66 2.32
N ASP A 134 -6.65 4.91 3.28
CA ASP A 134 -6.71 6.09 4.16
C ASP A 134 -6.60 7.40 3.38
N TYR A 135 -5.84 7.39 2.27
CA TYR A 135 -5.68 8.56 1.39
C TYR A 135 -7.01 9.02 0.80
N TYR A 136 -7.95 8.11 0.55
CA TYR A 136 -9.26 8.42 -0.02
C TYR A 136 -10.35 8.58 1.03
N LEU A 137 -10.01 8.72 2.31
CA LEU A 137 -10.97 9.04 3.37
C LEU A 137 -11.13 10.54 3.54
N PHE A 138 -12.37 11.02 3.41
CA PHE A 138 -12.73 12.43 3.52
C PHE A 138 -13.81 12.63 4.59
N ASN A 139 -13.76 13.78 5.26
CA ASN A 139 -14.80 14.21 6.19
C ASN A 139 -15.98 14.90 5.46
N ALA A 140 -16.99 15.31 6.22
CA ALA A 140 -18.18 15.99 5.70
C ALA A 140 -17.91 17.34 4.99
N TYR A 141 -16.73 17.93 5.21
CA TYR A 141 -16.30 19.17 4.56
C TYR A 141 -15.43 18.91 3.30
N GLN A 142 -15.36 17.67 2.83
CA GLN A 142 -14.49 17.24 1.73
C GLN A 142 -13.01 17.52 1.99
N GLN A 143 -12.59 17.45 3.24
CA GLN A 143 -11.17 17.48 3.63
C GLN A 143 -10.67 16.05 3.81
N ARG A 144 -9.53 15.74 3.18
CA ARG A 144 -8.87 14.44 3.36
C ARG A 144 -8.36 14.34 4.80
N ILE A 145 -8.72 13.26 5.51
CA ILE A 145 -8.37 13.13 6.93
C ILE A 145 -6.88 12.88 7.16
N THR A 146 -6.16 12.52 6.10
CA THR A 146 -4.70 12.29 6.10
C THR A 146 -3.90 13.51 5.64
N ASP A 147 -4.54 14.69 5.52
CA ASP A 147 -3.84 15.95 5.37
C ASP A 147 -3.17 16.36 6.69
N LEU A 148 -1.86 16.17 6.80
CA LEU A 148 -1.08 16.45 8.01
C LEU A 148 -1.04 17.94 8.41
N PHE A 149 -1.39 18.87 7.51
CA PHE A 149 -1.50 20.28 7.85
C PHE A 149 -2.82 20.58 8.56
N LEU A 150 -3.90 19.90 8.17
CA LEU A 150 -5.22 20.04 8.78
C LEU A 150 -5.39 19.16 10.03
N PHE A 151 -4.90 17.93 9.96
CA PHE A 151 -5.04 16.90 10.98
C PHE A 151 -3.66 16.24 11.21
N PRO A 152 -2.82 16.85 12.06
CA PRO A 152 -1.52 16.28 12.39
C PRO A 152 -1.64 14.85 12.92
N GLY A 153 -0.61 14.02 12.70
CA GLY A 153 -0.51 12.72 13.34
C GLY A 153 -0.39 12.88 14.86
N SER A 154 -0.94 11.92 15.62
CA SER A 154 -0.95 11.96 17.09
C SER A 154 -1.64 13.21 17.65
N SER A 155 -2.83 13.54 17.13
CA SER A 155 -3.57 14.75 17.48
C SER A 155 -5.05 14.52 17.80
N GLU A 156 -5.63 15.45 18.56
CA GLU A 156 -7.07 15.44 18.87
C GLU A 156 -7.91 15.75 17.62
N GLU A 157 -7.40 16.60 16.71
CA GLU A 157 -8.08 16.95 15.46
C GLU A 157 -8.26 15.71 14.56
N LEU A 158 -7.24 14.86 14.47
CA LEU A 158 -7.35 13.58 13.76
C LEU A 158 -8.32 12.65 14.48
N ASN A 159 -8.27 12.57 15.82
CA ASN A 159 -9.20 11.76 16.62
C ASN A 159 -10.68 12.15 16.38
N ILE A 160 -10.97 13.45 16.27
CA ILE A 160 -12.31 13.94 15.91
C ILE A 160 -12.72 13.39 14.54
N GLN A 161 -11.82 13.35 13.55
CA GLN A 161 -12.15 12.81 12.23
C GLN A 161 -12.42 11.29 12.30
N LEU A 162 -11.58 10.54 13.00
CA LEU A 162 -11.74 9.08 13.14
C LEU A 162 -13.05 8.67 13.85
N THR A 163 -13.65 9.59 14.61
CA THR A 163 -14.86 9.35 15.42
C THR A 163 -16.07 10.23 15.02
N CYS A 164 -16.04 10.85 13.83
CA CYS A 164 -17.04 11.85 13.42
C CYS A 164 -18.38 11.28 12.93
N ASN A 165 -18.49 9.98 12.65
CA ASN A 165 -19.65 9.31 12.03
C ASN A 165 -20.07 9.86 10.65
N ALA A 166 -19.17 10.58 9.98
CA ALA A 166 -19.40 11.27 8.72
C ALA A 166 -18.22 11.13 7.74
N LEU A 167 -17.43 10.06 7.87
CA LEU A 167 -16.40 9.74 6.90
C LEU A 167 -17.02 9.12 5.64
N VAL A 168 -16.46 9.47 4.51
CA VAL A 168 -16.76 8.89 3.19
C VAL A 168 -15.48 8.46 2.51
N PHE A 169 -15.53 7.36 1.78
CA PHE A 169 -14.51 7.03 0.80
C PHE A 169 -14.84 7.79 -0.48
N ASN A 170 -13.96 8.71 -0.88
CA ASN A 170 -14.15 9.56 -2.05
C ASN A 170 -12.99 9.38 -3.02
N TYR A 171 -13.28 8.73 -4.13
CA TYR A 171 -12.39 8.60 -5.28
C TYR A 171 -13.14 9.08 -6.53
N SER A 172 -12.55 10.01 -7.26
CA SER A 172 -13.04 10.40 -8.59
C SER A 172 -12.14 9.73 -9.63
N GLY A 173 -12.64 8.65 -10.22
CA GLY A 173 -12.04 8.11 -11.44
C GLY A 173 -12.28 9.04 -12.63
N ASN A 174 -11.80 8.64 -13.81
CA ASN A 174 -11.94 9.40 -15.06
C ASN A 174 -13.40 9.74 -15.46
N ASP A 175 -14.39 9.07 -14.87
CA ASP A 175 -15.81 9.22 -15.20
C ASP A 175 -16.58 10.24 -14.33
N ASN A 176 -15.91 10.99 -13.43
CA ASN A 176 -16.52 12.05 -12.59
C ASN A 176 -17.75 11.65 -11.76
N THR A 177 -18.07 10.36 -11.62
CA THR A 177 -19.10 9.89 -10.69
C THR A 177 -18.53 9.93 -9.28
N LEU A 178 -18.97 10.91 -8.49
CA LEU A 178 -18.63 10.99 -7.07
C LEU A 178 -19.15 9.72 -6.36
N LEU A 179 -18.21 8.98 -5.82
CA LEU A 179 -18.46 7.81 -4.99
C LEU A 179 -18.85 8.28 -3.58
N ASP A 180 -19.98 7.81 -3.07
CA ASP A 180 -20.41 8.03 -1.68
C ASP A 180 -20.55 6.66 -0.98
N ALA A 181 -19.40 6.06 -0.66
CA ALA A 181 -19.35 4.96 0.27
C ALA A 181 -19.12 5.52 1.67
N SER A 182 -20.20 5.69 2.44
CA SER A 182 -20.11 6.09 3.84
C SER A 182 -19.34 5.05 4.65
N ILE A 183 -18.40 5.50 5.47
CA ILE A 183 -17.49 4.68 6.25
C ILE A 183 -17.91 4.63 7.72
N TYR A 184 -17.74 3.48 8.36
CA TYR A 184 -18.09 3.25 9.75
C TYR A 184 -17.08 3.92 10.69
N ALA A 185 -17.35 5.17 11.05
CA ALA A 185 -16.55 5.97 11.98
C ALA A 185 -17.35 6.25 13.28
N PRO A 186 -17.51 5.26 14.18
CA PRO A 186 -18.33 5.43 15.39
C PRO A 186 -17.79 6.51 16.32
N LYS A 187 -18.65 7.08 17.18
CA LYS A 187 -18.26 8.09 18.18
C LYS A 187 -17.23 7.60 19.20
N ILE A 188 -17.15 6.29 19.39
CA ILE A 188 -16.18 5.63 20.25
C ILE A 188 -15.37 4.74 19.32
N TRP A 189 -14.06 4.96 19.27
CA TRP A 189 -13.16 4.11 18.50
C TRP A 189 -13.21 2.67 19.00
N ILE A 190 -13.24 1.75 18.05
CA ILE A 190 -13.19 0.30 18.28
C ILE A 190 -12.04 -0.23 17.46
N ASN A 191 -10.99 -0.70 18.14
CA ASN A 191 -9.81 -1.28 17.51
C ASN A 191 -10.20 -2.45 16.59
N GLY A 192 -9.66 -2.45 15.37
CA GLY A 192 -9.95 -3.43 14.33
C GLY A 192 -11.31 -3.29 13.65
N VAL A 193 -12.18 -2.36 14.07
CA VAL A 193 -13.53 -2.19 13.49
C VAL A 193 -13.74 -0.80 12.90
N SER A 194 -13.22 0.24 13.55
CA SER A 194 -13.44 1.61 13.07
C SER A 194 -12.74 1.84 11.73
N ILE A 195 -13.37 2.67 10.88
CA ILE A 195 -12.92 3.23 9.60
C ILE A 195 -12.56 2.26 8.46
N TYR A 196 -12.32 0.98 8.75
CA TYR A 196 -12.04 -0.06 7.74
C TYR A 196 -13.28 -0.87 7.38
N HIS A 197 -14.46 -0.36 7.70
CA HIS A 197 -15.74 -0.97 7.38
C HIS A 197 -16.67 0.05 6.74
N ILE A 198 -17.56 -0.44 5.88
CA ILE A 198 -18.64 0.35 5.29
C ILE A 198 -19.73 0.54 6.35
N LYS A 199 -20.26 1.77 6.41
CA LYS A 199 -21.40 2.10 7.27
C LYS A 199 -22.68 1.52 6.69
N LYS A 200 -23.37 0.69 7.46
CA LYS A 200 -24.73 0.25 7.13
C LYS A 200 -25.68 1.45 7.13
N THR A 201 -26.16 1.85 5.94
CA THR A 201 -27.09 2.98 5.76
C THR A 201 -28.54 2.53 5.61
N ASN A 202 -28.77 1.29 5.15
CA ASN A 202 -30.10 0.73 4.96
C ASN A 202 -30.39 -0.34 6.02
N PHE A 203 -31.39 -0.08 6.86
CA PHE A 203 -31.86 -1.00 7.91
C PHE A 203 -33.15 -1.73 7.50
N THR A 204 -33.59 -1.57 6.25
CA THR A 204 -34.77 -2.26 5.72
C THR A 204 -34.54 -3.77 5.72
N VAL A 205 -35.48 -4.50 6.30
CA VAL A 205 -35.45 -5.98 6.31
C VAL A 205 -35.41 -6.49 4.86
N GLY A 206 -34.41 -7.31 4.54
CA GLY A 206 -34.22 -7.90 3.21
C GLY A 206 -33.47 -7.03 2.20
N ALA A 207 -32.99 -5.83 2.58
CA ALA A 207 -32.03 -5.10 1.76
C ALA A 207 -30.74 -5.94 1.59
N PRO A 208 -30.09 -5.91 0.41
CA PRO A 208 -28.80 -6.56 0.22
C PRO A 208 -27.82 -6.07 1.31
N ASN A 209 -27.23 -7.00 2.03
CA ASN A 209 -26.16 -6.67 2.96
C ASN A 209 -24.91 -6.33 2.15
N GLU A 210 -24.25 -5.21 2.47
CA GLU A 210 -22.89 -4.96 2.01
C GLU A 210 -21.93 -5.92 2.72
N LEU A 211 -20.99 -6.50 1.97
CA LEU A 211 -20.04 -7.49 2.51
C LEU A 211 -19.16 -6.89 3.62
N MET A 212 -18.68 -5.65 3.43
CA MET A 212 -17.71 -5.00 4.32
C MET A 212 -18.35 -4.23 5.49
N ASN A 213 -19.52 -4.65 5.97
CA ASN A 213 -20.11 -4.08 7.17
C ASN A 213 -19.37 -4.56 8.44
N ALA A 214 -19.29 -3.70 9.45
CA ALA A 214 -18.60 -3.96 10.73
C ALA A 214 -19.13 -5.16 11.55
N TYR A 215 -20.34 -5.63 11.26
CA TYR A 215 -21.00 -6.66 12.05
C TYR A 215 -21.67 -7.68 11.13
N ALA A 216 -21.50 -8.96 11.50
CA ALA A 216 -22.20 -10.08 10.89
C ALA A 216 -23.17 -10.71 11.90
N TYR A 217 -24.28 -11.22 11.39
CA TYR A 217 -25.33 -11.85 12.18
C TYR A 217 -25.54 -13.30 11.75
N LYS A 218 -25.96 -14.15 12.69
CA LYS A 218 -26.26 -15.55 12.40
C LYS A 218 -27.46 -15.66 11.47
N GLY A 219 -27.43 -16.66 10.58
CA GLY A 219 -28.47 -16.87 9.57
C GLY A 219 -28.39 -15.96 8.36
N GLU A 220 -27.47 -14.98 8.35
CA GLU A 220 -27.23 -14.14 7.18
C GLU A 220 -26.11 -14.74 6.32
N ALA A 221 -26.23 -14.56 5.00
CA ALA A 221 -25.20 -14.91 4.04
C ALA A 221 -25.10 -13.79 2.98
N THR A 222 -23.88 -13.31 2.75
CA THR A 222 -23.56 -12.27 1.78
C THR A 222 -22.46 -12.78 0.88
N HIS A 223 -22.85 -13.35 -0.26
CA HIS A 223 -21.94 -13.95 -1.25
C HIS A 223 -21.71 -13.03 -2.46
N ASP A 224 -21.93 -11.74 -2.27
CA ASP A 224 -21.70 -10.67 -3.23
C ASP A 224 -20.97 -9.54 -2.49
N PRO A 225 -19.79 -9.08 -2.94
CA PRO A 225 -19.10 -7.96 -2.33
C PRO A 225 -19.97 -6.70 -2.23
N GLY A 226 -20.87 -6.49 -3.17
CA GLY A 226 -21.72 -5.31 -3.25
C GLY A 226 -21.03 -4.13 -3.93
N SER A 227 -21.85 -3.24 -4.50
CA SER A 227 -21.37 -2.13 -5.34
C SER A 227 -20.42 -1.18 -4.60
N LYS A 228 -20.66 -0.89 -3.32
CA LYS A 228 -19.82 0.04 -2.54
C LYS A 228 -18.44 -0.57 -2.27
N THR A 229 -18.40 -1.86 -1.92
CA THR A 229 -17.14 -2.59 -1.76
C THR A 229 -16.32 -2.58 -3.04
N LEU A 230 -16.94 -2.91 -4.18
CA LEU A 230 -16.26 -2.92 -5.48
C LEU A 230 -15.77 -1.52 -5.89
N GLN A 231 -16.53 -0.47 -5.58
CA GLN A 231 -16.11 0.92 -5.80
C GLN A 231 -14.86 1.30 -5.00
N ILE A 232 -14.79 0.90 -3.73
CA ILE A 232 -13.59 1.11 -2.89
C ILE A 232 -12.39 0.37 -3.48
N ILE A 233 -12.56 -0.93 -3.76
CA ILE A 233 -11.52 -1.79 -4.35
C ILE A 233 -11.00 -1.21 -5.66
N ASN A 234 -11.89 -0.75 -6.54
CA ASN A 234 -11.49 -0.07 -7.76
C ASN A 234 -10.76 1.25 -7.48
N GLY A 235 -11.28 2.07 -6.56
CA GLY A 235 -10.69 3.37 -6.23
C GLY A 235 -9.28 3.29 -5.66
N ILE A 236 -8.96 2.23 -4.89
CA ILE A 236 -7.60 2.01 -4.40
C ILE A 236 -6.64 1.50 -5.49
N GLY A 237 -7.15 1.10 -6.65
CA GLY A 237 -6.34 0.77 -7.81
C GLY A 237 -6.51 -0.63 -8.36
N TRP A 238 -7.49 -1.43 -7.94
CA TRP A 238 -7.71 -2.75 -8.55
C TRP A 238 -8.20 -2.69 -10.00
N ASN A 239 -8.76 -1.56 -10.45
CA ASN A 239 -9.20 -1.34 -11.83
C ASN A 239 -8.11 -0.78 -12.77
N THR A 240 -6.91 -0.48 -12.29
CA THR A 240 -5.84 0.09 -13.13
C THR A 240 -5.22 -0.97 -14.05
N GLU A 241 -4.88 -0.58 -15.28
CA GLU A 241 -4.08 -1.45 -16.15
C GLU A 241 -2.64 -1.58 -15.62
N THR A 242 -2.03 -2.74 -15.85
CA THR A 242 -0.64 -3.04 -15.50
C THR A 242 0.32 -2.16 -16.32
N ALA A 243 1.44 -1.73 -15.75
CA ALA A 243 2.39 -0.84 -16.43
C ALA A 243 3.06 -1.43 -17.70
N GLU A 244 2.88 -2.72 -18.01
CA GLU A 244 3.53 -3.39 -19.14
C GLU A 244 2.74 -3.47 -20.46
N SER A 245 1.56 -2.85 -20.57
CA SER A 245 0.82 -2.76 -21.84
C SER A 245 1.23 -1.55 -22.71
N ILE A 246 2.53 -1.34 -22.92
CA ILE A 246 3.04 -0.56 -24.07
C ILE A 246 3.98 -1.43 -24.89
N THR A 247 3.39 -2.31 -25.71
CA THR A 247 4.09 -2.90 -26.85
C THR A 247 3.87 -1.99 -28.06
N THR A 248 4.81 -1.10 -28.35
CA THR A 248 4.88 -0.43 -29.65
C THR A 248 6.29 -0.49 -30.24
N GLY A 249 6.42 -1.34 -31.25
CA GLY A 249 7.26 -1.23 -32.44
C GLY A 249 8.63 -0.54 -32.34
N THR A 250 9.67 -1.36 -32.52
CA THR A 250 10.95 -1.04 -33.18
C THR A 250 11.25 0.45 -33.40
N GLY A 251 12.04 1.01 -32.49
CA GLY A 251 12.84 2.21 -32.71
C GLY A 251 13.99 2.18 -31.73
N ASP A 252 15.23 2.21 -32.24
CA ASP A 252 16.44 2.30 -31.43
C ASP A 252 16.35 3.49 -30.46
N ILE A 253 16.17 3.20 -29.18
CA ILE A 253 16.31 4.19 -28.11
C ILE A 253 17.14 3.52 -27.02
N THR A 254 18.38 3.99 -26.87
CA THR A 254 19.27 3.74 -25.72
C THR A 254 18.48 3.80 -24.41
N PRO A 255 18.52 2.77 -23.54
CA PRO A 255 17.80 2.79 -22.28
C PRO A 255 18.28 3.93 -21.39
N ALA A 256 17.30 4.61 -20.77
CA ALA A 256 17.49 5.72 -19.84
C ALA A 256 18.44 5.37 -18.70
N ASN A 257 19.38 6.29 -18.46
CA ASN A 257 20.46 6.20 -17.49
C ASN A 257 20.02 6.79 -16.13
N GLU A 258 18.87 6.33 -15.62
CA GLU A 258 18.07 7.03 -14.57
C GLU A 258 17.95 6.29 -13.22
N GLU A 259 18.88 5.41 -12.85
CA GLU A 259 18.84 4.80 -11.49
C GLU A 259 19.63 5.61 -10.44
N VAL A 260 20.55 6.50 -10.86
CA VAL A 260 21.42 7.25 -9.94
C VAL A 260 21.56 8.70 -10.40
N SER A 261 21.10 9.65 -9.60
CA SER A 261 21.28 11.09 -9.78
C SER A 261 22.53 11.59 -9.06
N ILE A 262 23.33 12.44 -9.72
CA ILE A 262 24.54 13.04 -9.12
C ILE A 262 24.51 14.55 -9.33
N TYR A 263 24.43 15.31 -8.23
CA TYR A 263 24.24 16.76 -8.27
C TYR A 263 24.86 17.48 -7.06
N PRO A 264 25.16 18.79 -7.11
CA PRO A 264 25.09 19.63 -8.30
C PRO A 264 26.15 19.22 -9.34
N ASN A 265 25.89 19.48 -10.62
CA ASN A 265 26.85 19.28 -11.68
C ASN A 265 26.69 20.42 -12.71
N PRO A 266 27.63 21.38 -12.82
CA PRO A 266 28.95 21.38 -12.17
C PRO A 266 28.91 21.67 -10.65
N PHE A 267 29.89 21.17 -9.90
CA PHE A 267 30.03 21.37 -8.44
C PHE A 267 31.28 22.16 -8.05
N SER A 268 31.31 22.68 -6.82
CA SER A 268 32.46 23.34 -6.22
C SER A 268 33.12 22.48 -5.14
N ASP A 269 32.40 22.22 -4.03
CA ASP A 269 32.97 21.58 -2.85
C ASP A 269 32.46 20.16 -2.61
N TYR A 270 31.24 19.85 -3.04
CA TYR A 270 30.61 18.56 -2.77
C TYR A 270 29.67 18.16 -3.90
N ILE A 271 29.41 16.86 -3.97
CA ILE A 271 28.34 16.26 -4.78
C ILE A 271 27.48 15.39 -3.89
N ILE A 272 26.25 15.16 -4.32
CA ILE A 272 25.29 14.27 -3.72
C ILE A 272 25.03 13.16 -4.74
N PHE A 273 25.27 11.93 -4.33
CA PHE A 273 24.70 10.76 -4.99
C PHE A 273 23.31 10.54 -4.39
N GLU A 274 22.31 10.48 -5.24
CA GLU A 274 20.95 10.06 -4.90
C GLU A 274 20.62 8.89 -5.80
N TRP A 275 20.14 7.79 -5.24
CA TRP A 275 19.74 6.62 -6.01
C TRP A 275 18.30 6.27 -5.66
N GLU A 276 17.56 5.81 -6.67
CA GLU A 276 16.25 5.24 -6.44
C GLU A 276 16.42 3.85 -5.84
N ASN A 277 15.53 3.49 -4.91
CA ASN A 277 15.59 2.29 -4.09
C ASN A 277 15.94 1.05 -4.94
N THR A 278 17.19 0.58 -4.89
CA THR A 278 17.76 -0.39 -5.84
C THR A 278 17.33 -1.84 -5.57
N GLY A 279 16.10 -2.06 -5.09
CA GLY A 279 15.63 -3.38 -4.64
C GLY A 279 16.40 -3.87 -3.40
N ASN A 280 16.41 -5.18 -3.15
CA ASN A 280 17.03 -5.89 -2.00
C ASN A 280 18.57 -5.71 -1.85
N GLN A 281 19.11 -4.51 -1.98
CA GLN A 281 20.54 -4.22 -1.94
C GLN A 281 20.95 -3.68 -0.57
N SER A 282 21.79 -4.46 0.10
CA SER A 282 22.35 -4.08 1.40
C SER A 282 23.59 -3.20 1.27
N THR A 283 24.31 -3.24 0.13
CA THR A 283 25.58 -2.49 -0.05
C THR A 283 25.80 -1.98 -1.48
N VAL A 284 26.51 -0.85 -1.64
CA VAL A 284 26.98 -0.32 -2.94
C VAL A 284 28.39 0.26 -2.83
N ASP A 285 29.15 0.19 -3.91
CA ASP A 285 30.47 0.80 -4.05
C ASP A 285 30.42 2.07 -4.89
N ILE A 286 30.82 3.20 -4.30
CA ILE A 286 30.94 4.48 -4.98
C ILE A 286 32.41 4.73 -5.31
N THR A 287 32.70 5.12 -6.55
CA THR A 287 34.06 5.42 -7.01
C THR A 287 34.07 6.65 -7.91
N ILE A 288 35.01 7.57 -7.67
CA ILE A 288 35.23 8.75 -8.52
C ILE A 288 36.65 8.69 -9.06
N THR A 289 36.79 8.85 -10.38
CA THR A 289 38.06 8.81 -11.10
C THR A 289 38.25 10.04 -11.98
N ASP A 290 39.50 10.46 -12.19
CA ASP A 290 39.82 11.42 -13.25
C ASP A 290 39.83 10.74 -14.64
N LEU A 291 40.00 11.51 -15.71
CA LEU A 291 40.01 10.99 -17.08
C LEU A 291 41.20 10.06 -17.40
N THR A 292 42.21 10.00 -16.54
CA THR A 292 43.33 9.05 -16.67
C THR A 292 43.05 7.71 -15.97
N GLY A 293 41.91 7.60 -15.28
CA GLY A 293 41.50 6.44 -14.50
C GLY A 293 42.02 6.44 -13.07
N LYS A 294 42.66 7.53 -12.61
CA LYS A 294 43.14 7.62 -11.22
C LYS A 294 41.96 7.86 -10.29
N THR A 295 41.79 6.99 -9.30
CA THR A 295 40.78 7.14 -8.26
C THR A 295 41.09 8.34 -7.36
N VAL A 296 40.09 9.20 -7.17
CA VAL A 296 40.13 10.37 -6.28
C VAL A 296 39.20 10.24 -5.09
N TYR A 297 38.22 9.34 -5.15
CA TYR A 297 37.33 8.98 -4.04
C TYR A 297 36.85 7.54 -4.20
N GLN A 298 36.74 6.80 -3.11
CA GLN A 298 36.10 5.50 -3.08
C GLN A 298 35.50 5.24 -1.69
N GLU A 299 34.27 4.75 -1.64
CA GLU A 299 33.59 4.38 -0.40
C GLU A 299 32.58 3.27 -0.68
N THR A 300 32.53 2.29 0.22
CA THR A 300 31.49 1.24 0.25
C THR A 300 30.45 1.64 1.28
N MET A 301 29.20 1.70 0.87
CA MET A 301 28.06 2.04 1.71
C MET A 301 27.23 0.80 2.02
N SER A 302 26.71 0.71 3.24
CA SER A 302 25.75 -0.30 3.68
C SER A 302 24.39 0.33 4.00
N ASP A 303 23.33 -0.47 4.07
CA ASP A 303 21.98 -0.07 4.49
C ASP A 303 21.35 1.04 3.62
N ILE A 304 21.65 1.01 2.32
CA ILE A 304 21.28 2.05 1.35
C ILE A 304 19.76 2.20 1.13
N GLN A 305 18.99 1.18 1.51
CA GLN A 305 17.52 1.19 1.52
C GLN A 305 16.94 2.20 2.53
N PHE A 306 17.69 2.56 3.57
CA PHE A 306 17.28 3.55 4.58
C PHE A 306 17.92 4.92 4.36
N ASN A 307 18.97 4.99 3.53
CA ASN A 307 19.77 6.19 3.30
C ASN A 307 20.02 6.39 1.79
N PRO A 308 18.99 6.79 1.00
CA PRO A 308 19.08 6.84 -0.47
C PRO A 308 19.93 8.01 -1.01
N LYS A 309 20.64 8.72 -0.14
CA LYS A 309 21.50 9.85 -0.48
C LYS A 309 22.82 9.80 0.26
N LEU A 310 23.91 10.07 -0.45
CA LEU A 310 25.24 10.29 0.13
C LEU A 310 25.81 11.61 -0.35
N LYS A 311 26.23 12.46 0.60
CA LYS A 311 26.94 13.71 0.32
C LYS A 311 28.44 13.51 0.46
N ILE A 312 29.18 13.71 -0.63
CA ILE A 312 30.63 13.51 -0.71
C ILE A 312 31.34 14.86 -0.82
N ASN A 313 32.25 15.15 0.10
CA ASN A 313 33.10 16.35 0.05
C ASN A 313 34.32 16.11 -0.86
N LEU A 314 34.44 16.93 -1.90
CA LEU A 314 35.49 16.90 -2.91
C LEU A 314 36.21 18.25 -3.02
N SER A 315 36.15 19.11 -2.00
CA SER A 315 36.76 20.45 -2.00
C SER A 315 38.25 20.45 -2.34
N ILE A 316 38.98 19.38 -1.99
CA ILE A 316 40.43 19.26 -2.19
C ILE A 316 40.88 18.78 -3.58
N ILE A 317 39.97 18.30 -4.44
CA ILE A 317 40.35 17.82 -5.78
C ILE A 317 40.49 19.00 -6.77
N LYS A 318 41.25 18.87 -7.85
CA LYS A 318 41.46 19.97 -8.82
C LYS A 318 40.22 20.21 -9.69
N SER A 319 40.01 21.43 -10.18
CA SER A 319 38.99 21.71 -11.20
C SER A 319 39.24 20.88 -12.46
N GLY A 320 38.17 20.33 -13.05
CA GLY A 320 38.29 19.37 -14.14
C GLY A 320 37.09 18.44 -14.29
N ILE A 321 37.20 17.50 -15.24
CA ILE A 321 36.17 16.50 -15.52
C ILE A 321 36.53 15.20 -14.81
N TYR A 322 35.54 14.59 -14.15
CA TYR A 322 35.67 13.31 -13.47
C TYR A 322 34.53 12.37 -13.89
N LEU A 323 34.74 11.07 -13.65
CA LEU A 323 33.74 10.02 -13.81
C LEU A 323 33.36 9.49 -12.43
N ALA A 324 32.09 9.62 -12.09
CA ALA A 324 31.50 9.17 -10.83
C ALA A 324 30.69 7.92 -11.08
N SER A 325 31.00 6.85 -10.36
CA SER A 325 30.41 5.52 -10.55
C SER A 325 29.77 5.01 -9.27
N LEU A 326 28.67 4.30 -9.41
CA LEU A 326 28.06 3.47 -8.38
C LEU A 326 27.99 2.03 -8.91
N THR A 327 28.44 1.06 -8.13
CA THR A 327 28.40 -0.36 -8.46
C THR A 327 27.63 -1.11 -7.40
N ASP A 328 26.67 -1.93 -7.79
CA ASP A 328 25.88 -2.73 -6.85
C ASP A 328 26.50 -4.11 -6.55
N MET A 329 25.87 -4.87 -5.63
CA MET A 329 26.29 -6.22 -5.27
C MET A 329 26.19 -7.24 -6.43
N ASN A 330 25.40 -6.94 -7.45
CA ASN A 330 25.27 -7.75 -8.67
C ASN A 330 26.27 -7.32 -9.76
N HIS A 331 27.24 -6.46 -9.41
CA HIS A 331 28.22 -5.86 -10.32
C HIS A 331 27.63 -4.98 -11.44
N LYS A 332 26.37 -4.56 -11.32
CA LYS A 332 25.78 -3.55 -12.20
C LYS A 332 26.40 -2.19 -11.85
N LYS A 333 26.96 -1.52 -12.86
CA LYS A 333 27.68 -0.26 -12.68
C LYS A 333 27.01 0.87 -13.46
N VAL A 334 26.66 1.94 -12.76
CA VAL A 334 26.22 3.20 -13.35
C VAL A 334 27.39 4.19 -13.29
N THR A 335 27.65 4.93 -14.37
CA THR A 335 28.72 5.93 -14.42
C THR A 335 28.20 7.23 -15.04
N LYS A 336 28.42 8.36 -14.35
CA LYS A 336 28.07 9.71 -14.82
C LYS A 336 29.28 10.62 -14.84
N ARG A 337 29.31 11.50 -15.84
CA ARG A 337 30.32 12.54 -15.98
C ARG A 337 29.97 13.73 -15.08
N ILE A 338 30.90 14.13 -14.23
CA ILE A 338 30.77 15.28 -13.32
C ILE A 338 31.86 16.31 -13.59
N ILE A 339 31.57 17.59 -13.33
CA ILE A 339 32.46 18.72 -13.63
C ILE A 339 32.72 19.50 -12.34
N LYS A 340 33.99 19.57 -11.91
CA LYS A 340 34.42 20.46 -10.82
C LYS A 340 34.81 21.83 -11.38
N LYS A 341 34.20 22.89 -10.85
CA LYS A 341 34.51 24.28 -11.20
C LYS A 341 35.88 24.73 -10.72
#